data_AF-A0A7W8B2L4-F1
#
_entry.id   AF-A0A7W8B2L4-F1
#
_cell.length_a   1.000
_cell.length_b   1.000
_cell.length_c   1.000
_cell.angle_alpha   90.00
_cell.angle_beta   90.00
_cell.angle_gamma   90.00
#
_symmetry.space_group_name_H-M   'P 1'
#
loop_
_entity.id
_entity.type
_entity.pdbx_description
1 polymer ?
#
loop_
_entity_poly.entity_id
_entity_poly.type
_entity_poly.pdbx_seq_one_letter_code
_entity_poly.pdbx_strand_id
1 'polypeptide(L)'
;MRRRMFTVVDATNVTAAARKPLLAAAKRHDMLPIAVLLTTPGSICIERQGPRPANRTVPEEVVAQQHQDMFASRRTLRSEGFPETVYSDSLHRLLPYLERLRERRQADLGLDGSTGLGDLNLVSRVFGEEILPLWKWKPGSNVAGGDRVAEIRLGQQYLTPALRTDVDGEGDLGFDVMVPCPHDDARSGRAWVPAYSVTCLYRALDGGLDDDEDIVCTVHGPNTDEDQEDDPEGRADLEAQYADAVRE
;
A
#
# COMPACT_ATOMS: atom_id res chain seq x y z
N MET A 1 15.34 0.66 -39.80
CA MET A 1 13.99 0.48 -40.39
C MET A 1 13.96 -0.41 -41.65
N ARG A 2 15.00 -1.20 -41.96
CA ARG A 2 15.05 -2.03 -43.18
C ARG A 2 13.92 -3.07 -43.29
N ARG A 3 13.44 -3.59 -42.17
CA ARG A 3 12.32 -4.56 -42.12
C ARG A 3 10.93 -3.92 -42.10
N ARG A 4 10.84 -2.57 -42.14
CA ARG A 4 9.58 -1.81 -42.06
C ARG A 4 8.68 -2.17 -40.87
N MET A 5 9.28 -2.61 -39.77
CA MET A 5 8.54 -2.84 -38.52
C MET A 5 8.29 -1.51 -37.82
N PHE A 6 7.15 -1.42 -37.12
CA PHE A 6 6.89 -0.33 -36.19
C PHE A 6 8.07 -0.18 -35.24
N THR A 7 8.60 1.03 -35.12
CA THR A 7 9.84 1.31 -34.38
C THR A 7 9.63 2.53 -33.49
N VAL A 8 9.80 2.36 -32.19
CA VAL A 8 9.86 3.47 -31.22
C VAL A 8 11.32 3.81 -30.96
N VAL A 9 11.65 5.10 -30.95
CA VAL A 9 12.99 5.60 -30.60
C VAL A 9 12.90 6.26 -29.23
N ASP A 10 13.37 5.54 -28.20
CA ASP A 10 13.44 6.05 -26.83
C ASP A 10 14.76 6.78 -26.60
N ALA A 11 14.72 8.09 -26.80
CA ALA A 11 15.80 9.03 -26.50
C ALA A 11 15.19 10.43 -26.32
N THR A 12 15.95 11.35 -25.71
CA THR A 12 15.45 12.71 -25.45
C THR A 12 15.00 13.42 -26.74
N ASN A 13 15.78 13.31 -27.83
CA ASN A 13 15.43 13.80 -29.17
C ASN A 13 14.90 15.25 -29.21
N VAL A 14 15.30 16.08 -28.23
CA VAL A 14 14.79 17.44 -28.03
C VAL A 14 15.38 18.44 -29.03
N THR A 15 16.54 18.12 -29.62
CA THR A 15 17.21 18.96 -30.63
C THR A 15 16.92 18.50 -32.06
N ALA A 16 16.85 19.45 -33.00
CA ALA A 16 16.66 19.14 -34.43
C ALA A 16 17.81 18.28 -35.00
N ALA A 17 19.04 18.51 -34.52
CA ALA A 17 20.21 17.73 -34.90
C ALA A 17 20.05 16.23 -34.54
N ALA A 18 19.49 15.92 -33.37
CA ALA A 18 19.21 14.55 -32.95
C ALA A 18 18.12 13.89 -33.81
N ARG A 19 17.10 14.65 -34.23
CA ARG A 19 15.97 14.13 -35.03
C ARG A 19 16.30 13.96 -36.52
N LYS A 20 17.17 14.80 -37.08
CA LYS A 20 17.54 14.78 -38.51
C LYS A 20 17.93 13.38 -39.05
N PRO A 21 18.82 12.60 -38.40
CA PRO A 21 19.14 11.25 -38.90
C PRO A 21 17.96 10.28 -38.84
N LEU A 22 17.05 10.44 -37.87
CA LEU A 22 15.83 9.61 -37.74
C LEU A 22 14.86 9.88 -38.88
N LEU A 23 14.61 11.16 -39.20
CA LEU A 23 13.79 11.57 -40.33
C LEU A 23 14.38 11.09 -41.66
N ALA A 24 15.70 11.21 -41.83
CA ALA A 24 16.38 10.70 -43.01
C ALA A 24 16.23 9.16 -43.13
N ALA A 25 16.30 8.44 -42.02
CA ALA A 25 16.09 6.99 -42.00
C ALA A 25 14.64 6.61 -42.33
N ALA A 26 13.66 7.32 -41.77
CA ALA A 26 12.24 7.12 -42.06
C ALA A 26 11.96 7.33 -43.55
N LYS A 27 12.45 8.45 -44.12
CA LYS A 27 12.35 8.75 -45.55
C LYS A 27 13.00 7.68 -46.43
N ARG A 28 14.22 7.23 -46.11
CA ARG A 28 14.92 6.17 -46.87
C ARG A 28 14.17 4.84 -46.91
N HIS A 29 13.35 4.57 -45.90
CA HIS A 29 12.64 3.30 -45.75
C HIS A 29 11.13 3.40 -46.00
N ASP A 30 10.66 4.57 -46.44
CA ASP A 30 9.24 4.85 -46.69
C ASP A 30 8.36 4.61 -45.45
N MET A 31 8.82 5.11 -44.30
CA MET A 31 8.13 5.03 -43.01
C MET A 31 7.56 6.41 -42.64
N LEU A 32 6.40 6.43 -42.00
CA LEU A 32 5.77 7.65 -41.48
C LEU A 32 6.38 8.04 -40.11
N PRO A 33 7.15 9.14 -40.00
CA PRO A 33 7.66 9.58 -38.72
C PRO A 33 6.59 10.34 -37.94
N ILE A 34 6.31 9.93 -36.70
CA ILE A 34 5.38 10.63 -35.80
C ILE A 34 6.18 11.16 -34.61
N ALA A 35 5.97 12.43 -34.24
CA ALA A 35 6.58 13.01 -33.05
C ALA A 35 5.64 12.83 -31.85
N VAL A 36 6.10 12.18 -30.78
CA VAL A 36 5.35 12.06 -29.52
C VAL A 36 6.03 12.94 -28.47
N LEU A 37 5.33 13.95 -27.97
CA LEU A 37 5.87 14.92 -27.01
C LEU A 37 5.37 14.63 -25.61
N LEU A 38 6.29 14.54 -24.66
CA LEU A 38 5.97 14.38 -23.25
C LEU A 38 5.71 15.74 -22.63
N THR A 39 4.45 16.06 -22.32
CA THR A 39 4.03 17.36 -21.73
C THR A 39 4.17 17.43 -20.21
N THR A 40 4.95 16.51 -19.62
CA THR A 40 5.24 16.52 -18.18
C THR A 40 5.91 17.84 -17.79
N PRO A 41 5.42 18.55 -16.75
CA PRO A 41 6.06 19.78 -16.29
C PRO A 41 7.52 19.56 -15.89
N GLY A 42 8.39 20.52 -16.21
CA GLY A 42 9.82 20.45 -15.93
C GLY A 42 10.17 20.22 -14.45
N SER A 43 9.42 20.84 -13.53
CA SER A 43 9.56 20.62 -12.08
C SER A 43 9.37 19.14 -11.70
N ILE A 44 8.36 18.48 -12.27
CA ILE A 44 8.09 17.06 -12.05
C ILE A 44 9.20 16.19 -12.67
N CYS A 45 9.75 16.59 -13.82
CA CYS A 45 10.89 15.89 -14.42
C CYS A 45 12.13 15.95 -13.52
N ILE A 46 12.38 17.10 -12.86
CA ILE A 46 13.48 17.30 -11.92
C ILE A 46 13.25 16.48 -10.64
N GLU A 47 12.05 16.55 -10.06
CA GLU A 47 11.67 15.77 -8.87
C GLU A 47 11.88 14.27 -9.09
N ARG A 48 11.50 13.76 -10.27
CA ARG A 48 11.67 12.35 -10.67
C ARG A 48 13.12 11.91 -10.86
N GLN A 49 14.10 12.80 -10.75
CA GLN A 49 15.51 12.43 -10.71
C GLN A 49 15.92 11.92 -9.33
N GLY A 50 15.36 12.47 -8.25
CA GLY A 50 15.72 12.11 -6.87
C GLY A 50 15.74 10.60 -6.57
N PRO A 51 14.67 9.84 -6.86
CA PRO A 51 14.63 8.41 -6.55
C PRO A 51 15.40 7.53 -7.54
N ARG A 52 16.02 8.09 -8.59
CA ARG A 52 16.74 7.27 -9.59
C ARG A 52 18.10 6.83 -9.05
N PRO A 53 18.58 5.65 -9.45
CA PRO A 53 19.95 5.23 -9.18
C PRO A 53 20.97 6.26 -9.65
N ALA A 54 22.04 6.47 -8.87
CA ALA A 54 23.05 7.51 -9.13
C ALA A 54 23.74 7.40 -10.50
N ASN A 55 23.81 6.20 -11.08
CA ASN A 55 24.35 5.98 -12.43
C ASN A 55 23.37 6.37 -13.57
N ARG A 56 22.15 6.78 -13.23
CA ARG A 56 21.08 7.15 -14.16
C ARG A 56 20.52 8.55 -13.93
N THR A 57 20.94 9.22 -12.86
CA THR A 57 20.61 10.62 -12.63
C THR A 57 21.45 11.52 -13.52
N VAL A 58 20.88 12.66 -13.90
CA VAL A 58 21.60 13.76 -14.55
C VAL A 58 21.33 15.05 -13.79
N PRO A 59 22.22 16.06 -13.86
CA PRO A 59 22.06 17.33 -13.17
C PRO A 59 20.74 18.03 -13.52
N GLU A 60 20.21 18.80 -12.56
CA GLU A 60 18.96 19.56 -12.72
C GLU A 60 18.99 20.49 -13.94
N GLU A 61 20.09 21.23 -14.11
CA GLU A 61 20.31 22.13 -15.25
C GLU A 61 20.20 21.42 -16.60
N VAL A 62 20.60 20.15 -16.70
CA VAL A 62 20.48 19.34 -17.91
C VAL A 62 19.01 19.00 -18.17
N VAL A 63 18.24 18.66 -17.14
CA VAL A 63 16.80 18.38 -17.27
C VAL A 63 16.04 19.64 -17.65
N ALA A 64 16.38 20.78 -17.03
CA ALA A 64 15.80 22.07 -17.36
C ALA A 64 16.07 22.46 -18.81
N GLN A 65 17.30 22.30 -19.29
CA GLN A 65 17.66 22.56 -20.69
C GLN A 65 16.91 21.64 -21.65
N GLN A 66 16.86 20.33 -21.37
CA GLN A 66 16.11 19.37 -22.19
C GLN A 66 14.62 19.75 -22.30
N HIS A 67 14.02 20.20 -21.20
CA HIS A 67 12.64 20.64 -21.18
C HIS A 67 12.43 21.91 -22.03
N GLN A 68 13.33 22.89 -21.94
CA GLN A 68 13.28 24.10 -22.77
C GLN A 68 13.43 23.78 -24.27
N ASP A 69 14.39 22.93 -24.63
CA ASP A 69 14.63 22.47 -26.01
C ASP A 69 13.40 21.75 -26.57
N MET A 70 12.77 20.88 -25.75
CA MET A 70 11.52 20.20 -26.12
C MET A 70 10.41 21.21 -26.41
N PHE A 71 10.20 22.19 -25.53
CA PHE A 71 9.18 23.23 -25.73
C PHE A 71 9.44 24.05 -26.99
N ALA A 72 10.69 24.42 -27.27
CA ALA A 72 11.07 25.15 -28.47
C ALA A 72 10.80 24.33 -29.75
N SER A 73 11.08 23.02 -29.71
CA SER A 73 10.90 22.12 -30.87
C SER A 73 9.46 22.04 -31.37
N ARG A 74 8.46 22.26 -30.51
CA ARG A 74 7.02 22.21 -30.85
C ARG A 74 6.67 23.02 -32.10
N ARG A 75 7.38 24.12 -32.34
CA ARG A 75 7.13 25.04 -33.45
C ARG A 75 7.74 24.57 -34.77
N THR A 76 8.75 23.71 -34.74
CA THR A 76 9.55 23.34 -35.92
C THR A 76 9.30 21.91 -36.41
N LEU A 77 8.74 21.02 -35.59
CA LEU A 77 8.55 19.59 -35.93
C LEU A 77 7.87 19.36 -37.28
N ARG A 78 6.80 20.12 -37.59
CA ARG A 78 6.12 19.99 -38.88
C ARG A 78 7.01 20.37 -40.06
N SER A 79 7.78 21.45 -39.92
CA SER A 79 8.73 21.88 -40.95
C SER A 79 9.95 20.97 -41.09
N GLU A 80 10.30 20.23 -40.03
CA GLU A 80 11.37 19.23 -40.07
C GLU A 80 10.98 17.97 -40.87
N GLY A 81 9.67 17.69 -40.98
CA GLY A 81 9.15 16.54 -41.73
C GLY A 81 8.36 15.54 -40.88
N PHE A 82 7.90 15.92 -39.69
CA PHE A 82 6.91 15.14 -38.94
C PHE A 82 5.49 15.52 -39.41
N PRO A 83 4.78 14.66 -40.16
CA PRO A 83 3.40 14.92 -40.59
C PRO A 83 2.42 14.99 -39.41
N GLU A 84 2.70 14.28 -38.31
CA GLU A 84 1.84 14.23 -37.13
C GLU A 84 2.66 14.47 -35.85
N THR A 85 2.03 15.18 -34.91
CA THR A 85 2.57 15.45 -33.58
C THR A 85 1.52 15.11 -32.55
N VAL A 86 1.85 14.18 -31.66
CA VAL A 86 0.96 13.69 -30.61
C VAL A 86 1.48 14.18 -29.26
N TYR A 87 0.59 14.74 -28.45
CA TYR A 87 0.92 15.17 -27.10
C TYR A 87 0.55 14.08 -26.13
N SER A 88 1.43 13.82 -25.18
CA SER A 88 1.26 12.67 -24.30
C SER A 88 -0.02 12.79 -23.46
N ASP A 89 -0.46 13.99 -23.09
CA ASP A 89 -1.71 14.25 -22.35
C ASP A 89 -2.99 13.91 -23.12
N SER A 90 -2.94 13.95 -24.46
CA SER A 90 -4.05 13.52 -25.32
C SER A 90 -4.17 12.00 -25.48
N LEU A 91 -3.19 11.23 -25.01
CA LEU A 91 -3.22 9.77 -25.10
C LEU A 91 -4.19 9.17 -24.08
N HIS A 92 -4.95 8.14 -24.50
CA HIS A 92 -5.77 7.33 -23.60
C HIS A 92 -4.89 6.46 -22.69
N ARG A 93 -4.45 7.05 -21.56
CA ARG A 93 -3.54 6.39 -20.61
C ARG A 93 -4.24 5.53 -19.56
N LEU A 94 -5.53 5.76 -19.33
CA LEU A 94 -6.27 5.05 -18.28
C LEU A 94 -6.34 3.55 -18.59
N LEU A 95 -6.62 3.17 -19.84
CA LEU A 95 -6.70 1.76 -20.23
C LEU A 95 -5.40 0.99 -19.99
N PRO A 96 -4.23 1.37 -20.55
CA PRO A 96 -2.99 0.63 -20.29
C PRO A 96 -2.56 0.68 -18.82
N TYR A 97 -2.95 1.75 -18.08
CA TYR A 97 -2.72 1.81 -16.64
C TYR A 97 -3.56 0.77 -15.88
N LEU A 98 -4.87 0.70 -16.16
CA LEU A 98 -5.78 -0.27 -15.55
C LEU A 98 -5.44 -1.70 -15.97
N GLU A 99 -4.98 -1.92 -17.20
CA GLU A 99 -4.53 -3.22 -17.67
C GLU A 99 -3.36 -3.74 -16.83
N ARG A 100 -2.34 -2.90 -16.61
CA ARG A 100 -1.21 -3.24 -15.74
C ARG A 100 -1.66 -3.51 -14.29
N LEU A 101 -2.60 -2.72 -13.75
CA LEU A 101 -3.12 -2.95 -12.40
C LEU A 101 -3.92 -4.26 -12.32
N ARG A 102 -4.74 -4.54 -13.33
CA ARG A 102 -5.52 -5.78 -13.46
C ARG A 102 -4.59 -6.98 -13.49
N GLU A 103 -3.56 -6.96 -14.33
CA GLU A 103 -2.59 -8.04 -14.47
C GLU A 103 -1.88 -8.33 -13.14
N ARG A 104 -1.38 -7.29 -12.47
CA ARG A 104 -0.77 -7.46 -11.13
C ARG A 104 -1.77 -8.08 -10.15
N ARG A 105 -3.00 -7.56 -10.09
CA ARG A 105 -4.02 -8.09 -9.17
C ARG A 105 -4.42 -9.53 -9.50
N GLN A 106 -4.50 -9.90 -10.77
CA GLN A 106 -4.77 -11.27 -11.20
C GLN A 106 -3.64 -12.20 -10.78
N ALA A 107 -2.38 -11.79 -10.96
CA ALA A 107 -1.22 -12.54 -10.48
C ALA A 107 -1.24 -12.71 -8.96
N ASP A 108 -1.50 -11.64 -8.19
CA ASP A 108 -1.60 -11.72 -6.73
C ASP A 108 -2.70 -12.68 -6.25
N LEU A 109 -3.77 -12.83 -7.04
CA LEU A 109 -4.88 -13.74 -6.78
C LEU A 109 -4.68 -15.14 -7.38
N GLY A 110 -3.61 -15.38 -8.14
CA GLY A 110 -3.37 -16.65 -8.85
C GLY A 110 -4.35 -16.92 -10.00
N LEU A 111 -5.09 -15.90 -10.46
CA LEU A 111 -6.09 -16.03 -11.53
C LEU A 111 -5.47 -16.14 -12.93
N ASP A 112 -4.17 -15.91 -13.04
CA ASP A 112 -3.36 -16.09 -14.25
C ASP A 112 -2.73 -17.49 -14.35
N GLY A 113 -3.07 -18.39 -13.41
CA GLY A 113 -2.49 -19.73 -13.30
C GLY A 113 -1.19 -19.79 -12.50
N SER A 114 -0.70 -18.66 -11.98
CA SER A 114 0.35 -18.64 -10.97
C SER A 114 -0.18 -19.06 -9.60
N THR A 115 0.71 -19.33 -8.64
CA THR A 115 0.31 -19.60 -7.25
C THR A 115 -0.25 -18.35 -6.54
N GLY A 116 0.03 -17.17 -7.07
CA GLY A 116 -0.27 -15.89 -6.43
C GLY A 116 0.24 -15.78 -5.00
N LEU A 117 -0.44 -14.94 -4.20
CA LEU A 117 -0.19 -14.80 -2.77
C LEU A 117 -0.88 -15.89 -1.93
N GLY A 118 -1.85 -16.62 -2.50
CA GLY A 118 -2.60 -17.64 -1.79
C GLY A 118 -3.19 -17.12 -0.47
N ASP A 119 -2.87 -17.80 0.63
CA ASP A 119 -3.33 -17.44 1.97
C ASP A 119 -2.68 -16.17 2.56
N LEU A 120 -1.67 -15.62 1.90
CA LEU A 120 -1.07 -14.33 2.24
C LEU A 120 -1.79 -13.15 1.59
N ASN A 121 -2.78 -13.37 0.71
CA ASN A 121 -3.50 -12.27 0.08
C ASN A 121 -4.20 -11.38 1.13
N LEU A 122 -4.84 -11.99 2.13
CA LEU A 122 -5.50 -11.25 3.19
C LEU A 122 -4.48 -10.50 4.07
N VAL A 123 -3.35 -11.14 4.39
CA VAL A 123 -2.24 -10.52 5.12
C VAL A 123 -1.74 -9.27 4.39
N SER A 124 -1.49 -9.39 3.07
CA SER A 124 -1.04 -8.28 2.24
C SER A 124 -2.03 -7.12 2.22
N ARG A 125 -3.34 -7.42 2.19
CA ARG A 125 -4.40 -6.40 2.18
C ARG A 125 -4.51 -5.65 3.51
N VAL A 126 -4.30 -6.33 4.64
CA VAL A 126 -4.44 -5.73 5.98
C VAL A 126 -3.15 -5.03 6.42
N PHE A 127 -2.00 -5.66 6.20
CA PHE A 127 -0.72 -5.23 6.79
C PHE A 127 0.30 -4.70 5.77
N GLY A 128 0.01 -4.71 4.47
CA GLY A 128 0.94 -4.31 3.41
C GLY A 128 1.76 -5.47 2.84
N GLU A 129 2.38 -5.25 1.67
CA GLU A 129 3.19 -6.29 1.00
C GLU A 129 4.57 -6.49 1.66
N GLU A 130 5.03 -5.48 2.38
CA GLU A 130 6.36 -5.43 3.00
C GLU A 130 6.49 -6.40 4.18
N ILE A 131 5.39 -6.80 4.81
CA ILE A 131 5.41 -7.75 5.93
C ILE A 131 5.51 -9.20 5.48
N LEU A 132 5.10 -9.50 4.24
CA LEU A 132 4.95 -10.87 3.74
C LEU A 132 6.22 -11.73 3.86
N PRO A 133 7.45 -11.22 3.62
CA PRO A 133 8.66 -12.01 3.77
C PRO A 133 8.93 -12.48 5.22
N LEU A 134 8.37 -11.79 6.21
CA LEU A 134 8.51 -12.12 7.63
C LEU A 134 7.37 -12.99 8.16
N TRP A 135 6.23 -13.02 7.44
CA TRP A 135 5.02 -13.72 7.87
C TRP A 135 5.12 -15.22 7.65
N LYS A 136 5.01 -16.00 8.73
CA LYS A 136 5.02 -17.47 8.66
C LYS A 136 3.83 -18.06 9.40
N TRP A 137 2.93 -18.70 8.66
CA TRP A 137 1.87 -19.51 9.27
C TRP A 137 2.47 -20.64 10.11
N LYS A 138 1.89 -20.86 11.30
CA LYS A 138 2.26 -21.92 12.24
C LYS A 138 1.15 -22.98 12.27
N PRO A 139 1.14 -23.94 11.33
CA PRO A 139 0.11 -24.97 11.29
C PRO A 139 0.12 -25.78 12.60
N GLY A 140 -1.06 -26.08 13.13
CA GLY A 140 -1.22 -26.86 14.37
C GLY A 140 -1.01 -26.08 15.67
N SER A 141 -0.80 -24.76 15.60
CA SER A 141 -0.81 -23.91 16.79
C SER A 141 -2.21 -23.88 17.43
N ASN A 142 -2.29 -24.01 18.75
CA ASN A 142 -3.54 -23.98 19.51
C ASN A 142 -3.64 -22.76 20.45
N VAL A 143 -2.69 -21.82 20.36
CA VAL A 143 -2.62 -20.66 21.28
C VAL A 143 -3.80 -19.69 21.11
N ALA A 144 -4.52 -19.78 20.00
CA ALA A 144 -5.66 -18.92 19.66
C ALA A 144 -6.98 -19.73 19.56
N GLY A 145 -7.18 -20.74 20.41
CA GLY A 145 -8.47 -21.44 20.47
C GLY A 145 -8.83 -22.26 19.21
N GLY A 146 -7.85 -22.59 18.37
CA GLY A 146 -8.05 -23.32 17.11
C GLY A 146 -7.93 -22.44 15.87
N ASP A 147 -7.91 -21.11 16.04
CA ASP A 147 -7.67 -20.18 14.95
C ASP A 147 -6.28 -20.33 14.35
N ARG A 148 -6.15 -19.93 13.08
CA ARG A 148 -4.90 -20.05 12.35
C ARG A 148 -3.93 -18.97 12.81
N VAL A 149 -2.79 -19.39 13.37
CA VAL A 149 -1.79 -18.49 13.94
C VAL A 149 -0.60 -18.32 13.00
N ALA A 150 -0.05 -17.11 12.97
CA ALA A 150 1.19 -16.78 12.32
C ALA A 150 2.27 -16.34 13.32
N GLU A 151 3.51 -16.30 12.85
CA GLU A 151 4.61 -15.64 13.52
C GLU A 151 5.25 -14.66 12.54
N ILE A 152 5.45 -13.43 13.00
CA ILE A 152 6.29 -12.43 12.35
C ILE A 152 7.56 -12.38 13.18
N ARG A 153 8.73 -12.71 12.62
CA ARG A 153 9.98 -12.80 13.40
C ARG A 153 11.13 -12.08 12.71
N LEU A 154 11.85 -11.28 13.49
CA LEU A 154 13.13 -10.67 13.10
C LEU A 154 14.15 -10.87 14.22
N GLY A 155 15.16 -11.72 13.97
CA GLY A 155 16.10 -12.12 15.01
C GLY A 155 15.39 -12.79 16.20
N GLN A 156 15.57 -12.22 17.39
CA GLN A 156 14.96 -12.73 18.63
C GLN A 156 13.55 -12.19 18.88
N GLN A 157 13.19 -11.05 18.29
CA GLN A 157 11.87 -10.44 18.45
C GLN A 157 10.85 -11.11 17.53
N TYR A 158 9.63 -11.26 18.03
CA TYR A 158 8.52 -11.81 17.27
C TYR A 158 7.18 -11.26 17.74
N LEU A 159 6.21 -11.27 16.83
CA LEU A 159 4.79 -11.07 17.10
C LEU A 159 4.03 -12.34 16.73
N THR A 160 2.88 -12.55 17.36
CA THR A 160 2.01 -13.69 17.11
C THR A 160 0.61 -13.21 16.72
N PRO A 161 0.35 -13.02 15.41
CA PRO A 161 -0.99 -12.75 14.92
C PRO A 161 -1.85 -14.02 14.81
N ALA A 162 -3.15 -13.90 15.01
CA ALA A 162 -4.14 -14.93 14.76
C ALA A 162 -5.16 -14.44 13.72
N LEU A 163 -5.49 -15.27 12.73
CA LEU A 163 -6.59 -15.03 11.80
C LEU A 163 -7.89 -15.44 12.46
N ARG A 164 -8.77 -14.48 12.74
CA ARG A 164 -10.12 -14.68 13.24
C ARG A 164 -11.07 -14.85 12.06
N THR A 165 -11.93 -15.86 12.12
CA THR A 165 -12.90 -16.15 11.06
C THR A 165 -14.35 -15.88 11.44
N ASP A 166 -14.57 -15.31 12.63
CA ASP A 166 -15.88 -14.98 13.17
C ASP A 166 -15.77 -13.87 14.20
N VAL A 167 -15.27 -12.70 13.77
CA VAL A 167 -14.95 -11.58 14.69
C VAL A 167 -16.20 -11.02 15.39
N ASP A 168 -17.34 -11.04 14.72
CA ASP A 168 -18.61 -10.42 15.14
C ASP A 168 -19.78 -11.41 15.25
N GLY A 169 -19.54 -12.71 15.07
CA GLY A 169 -20.59 -13.72 15.00
C GLY A 169 -21.30 -13.78 13.65
N GLU A 170 -20.88 -12.98 12.66
CA GLU A 170 -21.42 -12.96 11.30
C GLU A 170 -20.48 -13.65 10.29
N GLY A 171 -19.36 -14.23 10.75
CA GLY A 171 -18.36 -14.89 9.92
C GLY A 171 -17.33 -13.94 9.29
N ASP A 172 -17.16 -12.74 9.85
CA ASP A 172 -16.18 -11.77 9.35
C ASP A 172 -14.73 -12.20 9.62
N LEU A 173 -13.87 -11.89 8.65
CA LEU A 173 -12.44 -12.16 8.73
C LEU A 173 -11.69 -10.97 9.35
N GLY A 174 -10.92 -11.24 10.40
CA GLY A 174 -10.05 -10.25 11.03
C GLY A 174 -8.75 -10.85 11.51
N PHE A 175 -7.90 -10.01 12.08
CA PHE A 175 -6.69 -10.46 12.76
C PHE A 175 -6.67 -9.91 14.17
N ASP A 176 -6.20 -10.73 15.09
CA ASP A 176 -5.73 -10.25 16.39
C ASP A 176 -4.23 -10.40 16.48
N VAL A 177 -3.60 -9.63 17.36
CA VAL A 177 -2.21 -9.80 17.74
C VAL A 177 -2.11 -10.09 19.24
N MET A 178 -1.23 -11.03 19.58
CA MET A 178 -0.96 -11.39 20.96
C MET A 178 -0.19 -10.28 21.66
N VAL A 179 -0.68 -9.85 22.83
CA VAL A 179 -0.07 -8.87 23.73
C VAL A 179 0.05 -9.45 25.15
N PRO A 180 0.86 -8.83 26.04
CA PRO A 180 0.85 -9.19 27.46
C PRO A 180 -0.54 -9.01 28.08
N CYS A 181 -0.86 -9.78 29.11
CA CYS A 181 -2.08 -9.56 29.88
C CYS A 181 -1.95 -8.28 30.73
N PRO A 182 -2.91 -7.33 30.65
CA PRO A 182 -2.86 -6.09 31.45
C PRO A 182 -3.01 -6.36 32.96
N HIS A 183 -3.81 -7.37 33.32
CA HIS A 183 -4.06 -7.74 34.73
C HIS A 183 -3.01 -8.69 35.34
N ASP A 184 -1.93 -9.03 34.61
CA ASP A 184 -0.85 -9.85 35.14
C ASP A 184 0.40 -9.00 35.35
N ASP A 185 0.70 -8.68 36.62
CA ASP A 185 1.89 -7.92 37.01
C ASP A 185 3.20 -8.56 36.50
N ALA A 186 3.23 -9.89 36.37
CA ALA A 186 4.38 -10.62 35.83
C ALA A 186 4.42 -10.62 34.30
N ARG A 187 3.36 -10.14 33.63
CA ARG A 187 3.19 -10.07 32.17
C ARG A 187 3.47 -11.40 31.45
N SER A 188 3.19 -12.49 32.15
CA SER A 188 3.38 -13.86 31.69
C SER A 188 2.14 -14.39 30.96
N GLY A 189 0.96 -13.86 31.31
CA GLY A 189 -0.31 -14.09 30.65
C GLY A 189 -0.34 -13.53 29.23
N ARG A 190 -1.19 -14.12 28.39
CA ARG A 190 -1.41 -13.71 27.01
C ARG A 190 -2.81 -13.15 26.86
N ALA A 191 -2.91 -12.04 26.14
CA ALA A 191 -4.16 -11.48 25.71
C ALA A 191 -4.12 -11.21 24.21
N TRP A 192 -5.28 -10.97 23.62
CA TRP A 192 -5.45 -10.73 22.20
C TRP A 192 -6.11 -9.37 22.01
N VAL A 193 -5.64 -8.62 21.02
CA VAL A 193 -6.21 -7.32 20.64
C VAL A 193 -6.39 -7.28 19.12
N PRO A 194 -7.50 -6.73 18.61
CA PRO A 194 -7.71 -6.59 17.18
C PRO A 194 -6.61 -5.81 16.45
N ALA A 195 -6.23 -6.29 15.28
CA ALA A 195 -5.14 -5.77 14.47
C ALA A 195 -5.59 -5.49 13.03
N TYR A 196 -5.86 -4.23 12.74
CA TYR A 196 -6.41 -3.78 11.44
C TYR A 196 -5.36 -3.26 10.46
N SER A 197 -4.12 -3.05 10.92
CA SER A 197 -3.05 -2.49 10.10
C SER A 197 -1.67 -2.80 10.69
N VAL A 198 -0.62 -2.49 9.91
CA VAL A 198 0.77 -2.57 10.38
C VAL A 198 1.03 -1.69 11.61
N THR A 199 0.25 -0.62 11.81
CA THR A 199 0.34 0.24 13.00
C THR A 199 -0.06 -0.50 14.27
N CYS A 200 -1.04 -1.41 14.21
CA CYS A 200 -1.39 -2.25 15.36
C CYS A 200 -0.24 -3.19 15.72
N LEU A 201 0.43 -3.79 14.71
CA LEU A 201 1.61 -4.64 14.95
C LEU A 201 2.76 -3.86 15.58
N TYR A 202 2.98 -2.62 15.13
CA TYR A 202 3.97 -1.72 15.74
C TYR A 202 3.64 -1.42 17.21
N ARG A 203 2.41 -0.99 17.52
CA ARG A 203 1.97 -0.70 18.89
C ARG A 203 1.99 -1.94 19.79
N ALA A 204 1.68 -3.12 19.26
CA ALA A 204 1.81 -4.37 20.00
C ALA A 204 3.27 -4.67 20.40
N LEU A 205 4.24 -4.27 19.58
CA LEU A 205 5.65 -4.52 19.83
C LEU A 205 6.28 -3.46 20.74
N ASP A 206 5.84 -2.19 20.66
CA ASP A 206 6.37 -1.09 21.48
C ASP A 206 5.65 -0.92 22.83
N GLY A 207 4.63 -1.73 23.09
CA GLY A 207 3.82 -1.70 24.32
C GLY A 207 2.66 -0.71 24.28
N GLY A 208 2.46 0.02 23.18
CA GLY A 208 1.36 0.95 23.00
C GLY A 208 -0.04 0.33 22.90
N LEU A 209 -0.16 -1.00 22.98
CA LEU A 209 -1.43 -1.73 23.15
C LEU A 209 -1.56 -2.42 24.50
N ASP A 210 -0.61 -2.28 25.44
CA ASP A 210 -0.59 -3.09 26.66
C ASP A 210 -1.83 -2.95 27.55
N ASP A 211 -2.50 -1.79 27.50
CA ASP A 211 -3.70 -1.45 28.29
C ASP A 211 -4.90 -1.06 27.40
N ASP A 212 -4.94 -1.54 26.14
CA ASP A 212 -6.00 -1.22 25.19
C ASP A 212 -7.36 -1.81 25.63
N GLU A 213 -8.45 -1.04 25.46
CA GLU A 213 -9.81 -1.44 25.90
C GLU A 213 -10.35 -2.64 25.13
N ASP A 214 -9.89 -2.84 23.88
CA ASP A 214 -10.27 -3.96 23.04
C ASP A 214 -9.50 -5.25 23.37
N ILE A 215 -8.66 -5.25 24.42
CA ILE A 215 -7.97 -6.46 24.86
C ILE A 215 -8.98 -7.49 25.37
N VAL A 216 -8.84 -8.72 24.90
CA VAL A 216 -9.47 -9.90 25.49
C VAL A 216 -8.40 -10.84 26.02
N CYS A 217 -8.33 -10.95 27.34
CA CYS A 217 -7.45 -11.89 28.02
C CYS A 217 -8.03 -13.30 28.01
N THR A 218 -7.19 -14.31 27.74
CA THR A 218 -7.63 -15.71 27.78
C THR A 218 -7.96 -16.22 29.18
N VAL A 219 -7.51 -15.51 30.22
CA VAL A 219 -7.73 -15.85 31.64
C VAL A 219 -8.80 -14.96 32.27
N HIS A 220 -8.71 -13.64 32.05
CA HIS A 220 -9.57 -12.65 32.72
C HIS A 220 -10.78 -12.20 31.87
N GLY A 221 -10.83 -12.54 30.59
CA GLY A 221 -11.89 -12.06 29.69
C GLY A 221 -11.62 -10.64 29.15
N PRO A 222 -12.67 -9.91 28.74
CA PRO A 222 -12.55 -8.55 28.23
C PRO A 222 -11.89 -7.58 29.22
N ASN A 223 -11.09 -6.64 28.72
CA ASN A 223 -10.44 -5.59 29.51
C ASN A 223 -11.39 -4.42 29.78
N THR A 224 -12.47 -4.70 30.52
CA THR A 224 -13.45 -3.70 30.94
C THR A 224 -13.10 -3.17 32.32
N ASP A 225 -13.22 -1.86 32.53
CA ASP A 225 -13.21 -1.23 33.86
C ASP A 225 -14.47 -1.66 34.65
N GLU A 226 -14.52 -2.90 35.16
CA GLU A 226 -15.59 -3.40 36.04
C GLU A 226 -15.43 -2.91 37.51
N ASP A 227 -14.83 -1.73 37.72
CA ASP A 227 -14.82 -1.03 39.02
C ASP A 227 -16.06 -0.13 39.23
N GLN A 228 -17.17 -0.40 38.53
CA GLN A 228 -18.49 -0.01 39.02
C GLN A 228 -19.06 -1.18 39.82
N GLU A 229 -18.55 -1.35 41.05
CA GLU A 229 -19.37 -1.96 42.10
C GLU A 229 -20.69 -1.18 42.11
N ASP A 230 -21.79 -1.85 41.73
CA ASP A 230 -23.15 -1.35 41.89
C ASP A 230 -23.26 -0.94 43.36
N ASP A 231 -23.16 0.35 43.67
CA ASP A 231 -23.24 0.89 45.03
C ASP A 231 -24.73 0.92 45.43
N PRO A 232 -25.20 -0.08 46.20
CA PRO A 232 -26.60 -0.14 46.59
C PRO A 232 -26.98 1.04 47.51
N GLU A 233 -26.02 1.66 48.21
CA GLU A 233 -26.28 2.82 49.08
C GLU A 233 -26.53 4.07 48.23
N GLY A 234 -25.75 4.30 47.18
CA GLY A 234 -25.98 5.37 46.21
C GLY A 234 -27.34 5.28 45.49
N ARG A 235 -27.83 4.06 45.19
CA ARG A 235 -29.17 3.85 44.62
C ARG A 235 -30.29 4.11 45.63
N ALA A 236 -30.12 3.71 46.88
CA ALA A 236 -31.10 4.00 47.94
C ALA A 236 -31.23 5.51 48.20
N ASP A 237 -30.12 6.23 48.17
CA ASP A 237 -30.09 7.69 48.33
C ASP A 237 -30.77 8.41 47.15
N LEU A 238 -30.55 7.94 45.92
CA LEU A 238 -31.22 8.45 44.72
C LEU A 238 -32.73 8.17 44.73
N GLU A 239 -33.16 6.98 45.17
CA GLU A 239 -34.57 6.64 45.31
C GLU A 239 -35.27 7.46 46.41
N ALA A 240 -34.59 7.71 47.53
CA ALA A 240 -35.08 8.58 48.60
C ALA A 240 -35.23 10.04 48.11
N GLN A 241 -34.22 10.56 47.41
CA GLN A 241 -34.28 11.90 46.80
C GLN A 241 -35.40 12.01 45.77
N TYR A 242 -35.63 10.98 44.96
CA TYR A 242 -36.74 10.94 44.00
C TYR A 242 -38.11 10.89 44.71
N ALA A 243 -38.22 10.11 45.78
CA ALA A 243 -39.45 10.00 46.56
C ALA A 243 -39.81 11.32 47.27
N ASP A 244 -38.81 12.08 47.72
CA ASP A 244 -39.02 13.40 48.32
C ASP A 244 -39.37 14.46 47.26
N ALA A 245 -38.72 14.44 46.09
CA ALA A 245 -39.02 15.36 44.99
C ALA A 245 -40.42 15.17 44.36
N VAL A 246 -40.99 13.96 44.47
CA VAL A 246 -42.37 13.65 43.99
C VAL A 246 -43.44 14.01 45.03
N ARG A 247 -43.06 14.33 46.28
CA ARG A 247 -43.98 14.72 47.36
C ARG A 247 -44.11 16.24 47.55
N GLU A 248 -43.27 17.06 46.92
CA GLU A 248 -43.43 18.53 46.78
C GLU A 248 -44.25 18.91 45.54
#